data_AF-A0A1Q4D2G8-F1
#
_entry.id   AF-A0A1Q4D2G8-F1
#
_cell.length_a   1.000
_cell.length_b   1.000
_cell.length_c   1.000
_cell.angle_alpha   90.00
_cell.angle_beta   90.00
_cell.angle_gamma   90.00
#
_symmetry.space_group_name_H-M   'P 1'
#
loop_
_entity.id
_entity.type
_entity.pdbx_description
1 polymer ?
#
loop_
_entity_poly.entity_id
_entity_poly.type
_entity_poly.pdbx_seq_one_letter_code
_entity_poly.pdbx_strand_id
1 'polypeptide(L)'
;MNVSVYSSVHSRSTYGPVTCRAPVSRGIANHGNTLVLKPSDPTPASTDHDIPAMVAITGSVAAAKAVAQAASKRVTKVHLELGGNAPIVVFEDADIAGAAADIAVAGVFNAGQDCTAATRVIAHESLAVELADALAAEAATVLLSRDEQSDSEDLYIPPINNAAQLDTVAGLVSRVADHARVLAGGTPADGAMSKYE
;
A
#
# COMPACT_ATOMS: atom_id res chain seq x y z
N MET A 1 9.80 0.87 1.08
CA MET A 1 9.66 2.35 1.13
C MET A 1 10.50 2.93 0.03
N ASN A 2 9.93 3.82 -0.78
CA ASN A 2 10.65 4.52 -1.83
C ASN A 2 10.77 5.99 -1.45
N VAL A 3 12.00 6.51 -1.44
CA VAL A 3 12.28 7.94 -1.32
C VAL A 3 12.82 8.43 -2.65
N SER A 4 12.14 9.42 -3.20
CA SER A 4 12.55 10.12 -4.41
C SER A 4 13.06 11.51 -4.03
N VAL A 5 14.32 11.77 -4.31
CA VAL A 5 15.00 13.02 -4.01
C VAL A 5 15.10 13.81 -5.32
N TYR A 6 14.51 15.00 -5.38
CA TYR A 6 14.57 15.81 -6.59
C TYR A 6 15.70 16.84 -6.46
N SER A 7 16.73 16.70 -7.30
CA SER A 7 17.83 17.65 -7.45
C SER A 7 18.08 17.93 -8.92
N SER A 8 18.57 19.13 -9.23
CA SER A 8 18.98 19.54 -10.58
C SER A 8 20.48 19.33 -10.84
N VAL A 9 21.11 18.31 -10.25
CA VAL A 9 22.59 18.20 -10.22
C VAL A 9 23.13 16.94 -10.88
N HIS A 10 24.19 17.14 -11.68
CA HIS A 10 24.85 16.19 -12.57
C HIS A 10 25.58 15.05 -11.83
N SER A 11 25.23 13.78 -12.08
CA SER A 11 26.09 12.65 -11.72
C SER A 11 25.96 11.47 -12.70
N ARG A 12 26.89 10.52 -12.64
CA ARG A 12 26.96 9.34 -13.53
C ARG A 12 26.46 8.10 -12.79
N SER A 13 25.62 7.28 -13.43
CA SER A 13 25.28 5.93 -12.94
C SER A 13 24.93 5.00 -14.10
N THR A 14 25.16 3.70 -13.92
CA THR A 14 24.96 2.61 -14.89
C THR A 14 24.22 1.45 -14.20
N TYR A 15 22.98 1.10 -14.62
CA TYR A 15 22.41 -0.28 -14.69
C TYR A 15 20.95 -0.35 -15.27
N GLY A 16 20.62 -1.43 -16.01
CA GLY A 16 19.26 -2.03 -16.24
C GLY A 16 18.45 -1.63 -17.51
N PRO A 17 17.73 -2.53 -18.23
CA PRO A 17 17.32 -2.32 -19.64
C PRO A 17 16.06 -1.47 -19.88
N VAL A 18 15.36 -1.02 -18.84
CA VAL A 18 14.16 -0.17 -19.01
C VAL A 18 14.58 1.29 -18.93
N THR A 19 15.32 1.73 -19.94
CA THR A 19 15.64 3.15 -20.12
C THR A 19 14.54 3.80 -20.94
N CYS A 20 14.08 4.97 -20.49
CA CYS A 20 13.20 5.82 -21.29
C CYS A 20 13.87 6.05 -22.66
N ARG A 21 13.20 5.68 -23.76
CA ARG A 21 13.70 5.96 -25.13
C ARG A 21 13.69 7.45 -25.47
N ALA A 22 13.09 8.29 -24.62
CA ALA A 22 13.16 9.74 -24.77
C ALA A 22 14.55 10.25 -24.31
N PRO A 23 15.16 11.20 -25.05
CA PRO A 23 16.44 11.78 -24.66
C PRO A 23 16.27 12.57 -23.36
N VAL A 24 16.62 11.96 -22.23
CA VAL A 24 16.77 12.68 -20.96
C VAL A 24 18.18 13.23 -20.92
N SER A 25 18.32 14.56 -20.76
CA SER A 25 19.65 15.17 -20.66
C SER A 25 20.39 14.62 -19.44
N ARG A 26 21.69 14.38 -19.61
CA ARG A 26 22.57 13.92 -18.51
C ARG A 26 22.39 14.83 -17.29
N GLY A 27 22.08 14.26 -16.13
CA GLY A 27 21.88 14.99 -14.88
C GLY A 27 20.44 15.40 -14.54
N ILE A 28 19.47 15.20 -15.44
CA ILE A 28 18.04 15.48 -15.17
C ILE A 28 17.37 14.31 -14.43
N ALA A 29 17.62 13.08 -14.88
CA ALA A 29 17.26 11.87 -14.16
C ALA A 29 18.54 11.16 -13.74
N ASN A 30 19.02 11.43 -12.52
CA ASN A 30 20.01 10.55 -11.92
C ASN A 30 19.27 9.37 -11.32
N HIS A 31 19.63 8.15 -11.70
CA HIS A 31 19.25 6.95 -10.96
C HIS A 31 19.73 6.96 -9.49
N GLY A 32 20.61 7.90 -9.11
CA GLY A 32 21.01 8.20 -7.73
C GLY A 32 20.04 9.08 -6.93
N ASN A 33 18.91 9.51 -7.53
CA ASN A 33 17.87 10.26 -6.84
C ASN A 33 16.82 9.36 -6.16
N THR A 34 16.84 8.05 -6.42
CA THR A 34 16.04 7.06 -5.67
C THR A 34 16.96 6.37 -4.67
N LEU A 35 16.81 6.70 -3.39
CA LEU A 35 17.57 6.06 -2.32
C LEU A 35 16.70 4.96 -1.69
N VAL A 36 17.22 3.74 -1.69
CA VAL A 36 16.57 2.61 -1.01
C VAL A 36 16.86 2.74 0.48
N LEU A 37 15.81 2.96 1.26
CA LEU A 37 15.91 3.05 2.71
C LEU A 37 15.97 1.66 3.35
N LYS A 38 16.87 1.51 4.33
CA LYS A 38 16.85 0.37 5.24
C LYS A 38 15.86 0.65 6.37
N PRO A 39 15.08 -0.34 6.84
CA PRO A 39 14.17 -0.16 7.97
C PRO A 39 14.85 0.35 9.26
N SER A 40 16.15 0.07 9.44
CA SER A 40 16.94 0.51 10.59
C SER A 40 17.41 1.97 10.52
N ASP A 41 17.27 2.62 9.36
CA ASP A 41 17.62 4.04 9.17
C ASP A 41 16.61 4.68 8.20
N PRO A 42 15.48 5.21 8.72
CA PRO A 42 14.43 5.80 7.91
C PRO A 42 14.80 7.19 7.37
N THR A 43 15.97 7.72 7.72
CA THR A 43 16.43 9.07 7.33
C THR A 43 17.64 8.97 6.41
N PRO A 44 17.44 8.99 5.08
CA PRO A 44 18.57 8.97 4.18
C PRO A 44 19.41 10.24 4.37
N ALA A 45 20.72 10.12 4.30
CA ALA A 45 21.66 11.24 4.42
C ALA A 45 21.35 12.41 3.44
N SER A 46 20.66 12.13 2.34
CA SER A 46 20.19 13.13 1.37
C SER A 46 19.11 14.08 1.91
N THR A 47 18.38 13.70 2.96
CA THR A 47 17.29 14.53 3.53
C THR A 47 17.79 15.77 4.25
N ASP A 48 19.05 15.73 4.68
CA ASP A 48 19.77 16.82 5.32
C ASP A 48 20.99 17.20 4.46
N HIS A 49 20.83 17.19 3.13
CA HIS A 49 21.84 17.61 2.16
C HIS A 49 21.43 18.94 1.52
N ASP A 50 22.40 19.76 1.10
CA ASP A 50 22.19 21.08 0.47
C ASP A 50 21.71 21.01 -1.00
N ILE A 51 22.07 19.97 -1.73
CA ILE A 51 21.74 19.76 -3.15
C ILE A 51 20.23 19.56 -3.43
N PRO A 52 19.46 18.72 -2.69
CA PRO A 52 18.06 18.50 -3.03
C PRO A 52 17.17 19.70 -2.71
N ALA A 53 16.39 20.13 -3.70
CA ALA A 53 15.39 21.18 -3.49
C ALA A 53 14.10 20.63 -2.84
N MET A 54 13.85 19.33 -3.00
CA MET A 54 12.68 18.64 -2.44
C MET A 54 12.98 17.18 -2.16
N VAL A 55 12.40 16.67 -1.08
CA VAL A 55 12.34 15.24 -0.76
C VAL A 55 10.89 14.75 -0.87
N ALA A 56 10.67 13.71 -1.66
CA ALA A 56 9.38 13.02 -1.75
C ALA A 56 9.50 11.60 -1.17
N ILE A 57 8.56 11.20 -0.32
CA ILE A 57 8.50 9.85 0.23
C ILE A 57 7.08 9.30 0.15
N THR A 58 6.98 8.04 -0.25
CA THR A 58 5.75 7.25 -0.13
C THR A 58 5.97 6.09 0.85
N GLY A 59 5.14 6.03 1.90
CA GLY A 59 5.26 4.98 2.91
C GLY A 59 4.59 5.29 4.25
N SER A 60 5.16 4.77 5.33
CA SER A 60 4.59 4.93 6.67
C SER A 60 4.71 6.37 7.20
N VAL A 61 3.76 6.75 8.06
CA VAL A 61 3.79 8.00 8.84
C VAL A 61 5.06 8.10 9.70
N ALA A 62 5.54 7.00 10.27
CA ALA A 62 6.74 6.99 11.10
C ALA A 62 8.00 7.41 10.33
N ALA A 63 8.21 6.80 9.15
CA ALA A 63 9.32 7.19 8.27
C ALA A 63 9.19 8.63 7.77
N ALA A 64 7.98 9.06 7.40
CA ALA A 64 7.74 10.42 6.96
C ALA A 64 8.02 11.46 8.04
N LYS A 65 7.69 11.17 9.31
CA LYS A 65 8.07 12.02 10.45
C LYS A 65 9.59 12.14 10.57
N ALA A 66 10.32 11.04 10.45
CA ALA A 66 11.78 11.05 10.51
C ALA A 66 12.39 11.87 9.36
N VAL A 67 11.89 11.68 8.13
CA VAL A 67 12.29 12.48 6.95
C VAL A 67 11.98 13.97 7.15
N ALA A 68 10.78 14.31 7.62
CA ALA A 68 10.39 15.71 7.84
C ALA A 68 11.24 16.38 8.94
N GLN A 69 11.59 15.66 10.00
CA GLN A 69 12.50 16.14 11.05
C GLN A 69 13.89 16.43 10.48
N ALA A 70 14.45 15.53 9.69
CA ALA A 70 15.74 15.74 9.04
C ALA A 70 15.71 16.92 8.06
N ALA A 71 14.68 16.99 7.20
CA ALA A 71 14.49 18.06 6.23
C ALA A 71 14.31 19.45 6.88
N SER A 72 13.73 19.50 8.08
CA SER A 72 13.48 20.76 8.80
C SER A 72 14.75 21.57 9.11
N LYS A 73 15.90 20.90 9.27
CA LYS A 73 17.20 21.55 9.56
C LYS A 73 17.64 22.52 8.48
N ARG A 74 17.20 22.29 7.24
CA ARG A 74 17.50 23.12 6.06
C ARG A 74 16.25 23.76 5.44
N VAL A 75 15.08 23.53 6.04
CA VAL A 75 13.78 23.95 5.48
C VAL A 75 13.56 23.38 4.06
N THR A 76 14.06 22.16 3.81
CA THR A 76 13.88 21.47 2.53
C THR A 76 12.41 21.14 2.32
N LYS A 77 11.89 21.40 1.10
CA LYS A 77 10.50 21.07 0.77
C LYS A 77 10.28 19.56 0.89
N VAL A 78 9.16 19.15 1.49
CA VAL A 78 8.77 17.75 1.60
C VAL A 78 7.44 17.46 0.89
N HIS A 79 7.34 16.30 0.24
CA HIS A 79 6.11 15.74 -0.32
C HIS A 79 5.89 14.35 0.27
N LEU A 80 4.80 14.16 1.02
CA LEU A 80 4.61 13.00 1.88
C LEU A 80 3.31 12.28 1.49
N GLU A 81 3.45 11.14 0.82
CA GLU A 81 2.33 10.27 0.44
C GLU A 81 2.26 9.08 1.41
N LEU A 82 1.27 9.08 2.29
CA LEU A 82 1.24 8.20 3.46
C LEU A 82 0.08 7.22 3.42
N GLY A 83 0.12 6.22 4.31
CA GLY A 83 -1.00 5.29 4.47
C GLY A 83 -2.28 5.99 4.91
N GLY A 84 -3.42 5.39 4.55
CA GLY A 84 -4.77 5.88 4.89
C GLY A 84 -5.60 4.85 5.65
N ASN A 85 -6.77 5.29 6.10
CA ASN A 85 -7.87 4.45 6.54
C ASN A 85 -9.11 4.91 5.76
N ALA A 86 -9.11 4.61 4.45
CA ALA A 86 -10.00 5.24 3.49
C ALA A 86 -11.46 4.83 3.78
N PRO A 87 -12.34 5.80 4.06
CA PRO A 87 -13.74 5.50 4.33
C PRO A 87 -14.53 5.29 3.04
N ILE A 88 -15.42 4.32 3.05
CA ILE A 88 -16.52 4.21 2.09
C ILE A 88 -17.82 4.55 2.82
N VAL A 89 -18.61 5.47 2.29
CA VAL A 89 -19.90 5.88 2.88
C VAL A 89 -21.03 5.37 2.00
N VAL A 90 -21.88 4.50 2.53
CA VAL A 90 -23.00 3.87 1.82
C VAL A 90 -24.32 4.44 2.34
N PHE A 91 -25.06 5.10 1.46
CA PHE A 91 -26.35 5.72 1.74
C PHE A 91 -27.51 4.72 1.64
N GLU A 92 -28.68 5.08 2.18
CA GLU A 92 -29.87 4.23 2.26
C GLU A 92 -30.40 3.73 0.90
N ASP A 93 -30.14 4.47 -0.17
CA ASP A 93 -30.59 4.19 -1.54
C ASP A 93 -29.55 3.45 -2.39
N ALA A 94 -28.45 3.01 -1.79
CA ALA A 94 -27.39 2.28 -2.49
C ALA A 94 -27.85 0.89 -2.94
N ASP A 95 -27.43 0.49 -4.14
CA ASP A 95 -27.49 -0.92 -4.57
C ASP A 95 -26.48 -1.74 -3.76
N ILE A 96 -26.96 -2.54 -2.82
CA ILE A 96 -26.12 -3.32 -1.91
C ILE A 96 -25.25 -4.32 -2.68
N ALA A 97 -25.79 -4.98 -3.72
CA ALA A 97 -25.07 -6.01 -4.43
C ALA A 97 -23.89 -5.41 -5.20
N GLY A 98 -24.14 -4.34 -5.98
CA GLY A 98 -23.10 -3.60 -6.68
C GLY A 98 -22.08 -2.98 -5.71
N ALA A 99 -22.55 -2.36 -4.63
CA ALA A 99 -21.68 -1.75 -3.64
C ALA A 99 -20.77 -2.78 -2.95
N ALA A 100 -21.31 -3.95 -2.56
CA ALA A 100 -20.53 -5.01 -1.94
C ALA A 100 -19.43 -5.53 -2.86
N ALA A 101 -19.75 -5.78 -4.13
CA ALA A 101 -18.78 -6.24 -5.13
C ALA A 101 -17.63 -5.22 -5.34
N ASP A 102 -17.96 -3.95 -5.54
CA ASP A 102 -16.97 -2.89 -5.75
C ASP A 102 -16.08 -2.68 -4.51
N ILE A 103 -16.69 -2.66 -3.32
CA ILE A 103 -15.98 -2.50 -2.06
C ILE A 103 -15.06 -3.70 -1.80
N ALA A 104 -15.51 -4.92 -2.08
CA ALA A 104 -14.69 -6.11 -1.89
C ALA A 104 -13.42 -6.03 -2.76
N VAL A 105 -13.56 -5.72 -4.06
CA VAL A 105 -12.43 -5.52 -4.97
C VAL A 105 -11.51 -4.41 -4.46
N ALA A 106 -12.05 -3.24 -4.10
CA ALA A 106 -11.26 -2.11 -3.61
C ALA A 106 -10.58 -2.40 -2.25
N GLY A 107 -11.11 -3.33 -1.46
CA GLY A 107 -10.56 -3.74 -0.17
C GLY A 107 -9.45 -4.78 -0.30
N VAL A 108 -9.57 -5.73 -1.24
CA VAL A 108 -8.63 -6.85 -1.37
C VAL A 108 -7.64 -6.72 -2.52
N PHE A 109 -7.79 -5.72 -3.40
CA PHE A 109 -6.82 -5.45 -4.46
C PHE A 109 -5.39 -5.37 -3.89
N ASN A 110 -4.44 -6.07 -4.52
CA ASN A 110 -3.06 -6.22 -4.02
C ASN A 110 -2.96 -6.73 -2.56
N ALA A 111 -3.90 -7.60 -2.14
CA ALA A 111 -4.06 -8.08 -0.77
C ALA A 111 -4.34 -6.95 0.25
N GLY A 112 -4.99 -5.88 -0.19
CA GLY A 112 -5.23 -4.67 0.60
C GLY A 112 -3.97 -3.84 0.87
N GLN A 113 -2.84 -4.15 0.21
CA GLN A 113 -1.58 -3.39 0.36
C GLN A 113 -1.59 -2.14 -0.53
N ASP A 114 -2.59 -1.30 -0.32
CA ASP A 114 -2.86 -0.06 -1.05
C ASP A 114 -3.20 1.07 -0.06
N CYS A 115 -2.67 2.28 -0.27
CA CYS A 115 -2.93 3.40 0.62
C CYS A 115 -4.38 3.92 0.55
N THR A 116 -5.08 3.59 -0.54
CA THR A 116 -6.48 3.94 -0.82
C THR A 116 -7.44 2.78 -0.64
N ALA A 117 -6.98 1.63 -0.14
CA ALA A 117 -7.81 0.46 0.09
C ALA A 117 -9.06 0.78 0.92
N ALA A 118 -10.21 0.22 0.50
CA ALA A 118 -11.49 0.36 1.18
C ALA A 118 -11.47 -0.36 2.54
N THR A 119 -10.99 0.35 3.57
CA THR A 119 -10.63 -0.24 4.87
C THR A 119 -11.65 0.07 5.96
N ARG A 120 -12.53 1.06 5.74
CA ARG A 120 -13.60 1.42 6.69
C ARG A 120 -14.90 1.72 5.97
N VAL A 121 -15.83 0.77 6.00
CA VAL A 121 -17.19 0.96 5.45
C VAL A 121 -18.09 1.54 6.54
N ILE A 122 -18.78 2.64 6.22
CA ILE A 122 -19.76 3.31 7.06
C ILE A 122 -21.07 3.29 6.28
N ALA A 123 -22.06 2.54 6.77
CA ALA A 123 -23.34 2.38 6.08
C ALA A 123 -24.48 3.03 6.87
N HIS A 124 -25.53 3.41 6.15
CA HIS A 124 -26.81 3.74 6.76
C HIS A 124 -27.32 2.58 7.61
N GLU A 125 -27.94 2.87 8.76
CA GLU A 125 -28.31 1.87 9.76
C GLU A 125 -29.26 0.79 9.21
N SER A 126 -30.15 1.17 8.27
CA SER A 126 -31.10 0.24 7.64
C SER A 126 -30.43 -0.82 6.75
N LEU A 127 -29.22 -0.55 6.23
CA LEU A 127 -28.49 -1.45 5.33
C LEU A 127 -27.31 -2.15 6.03
N ALA A 128 -26.93 -1.72 7.23
CA ALA A 128 -25.64 -2.09 7.83
C ALA A 128 -25.42 -3.61 7.96
N VAL A 129 -26.46 -4.35 8.36
CA VAL A 129 -26.39 -5.81 8.50
C VAL A 129 -26.32 -6.49 7.13
N GLU A 130 -27.22 -6.11 6.22
CA GLU A 130 -27.30 -6.71 4.88
C GLU A 130 -26.04 -6.47 4.07
N LEU A 131 -25.48 -5.25 4.11
CA LEU A 131 -24.21 -4.93 3.47
C LEU A 131 -23.05 -5.71 4.09
N ALA A 132 -23.01 -5.87 5.42
CA ALA A 132 -21.95 -6.63 6.07
C ALA A 132 -21.97 -8.12 5.68
N ASP A 133 -23.16 -8.71 5.57
CA ASP A 133 -23.34 -10.09 5.11
C ASP A 133 -22.97 -10.24 3.63
N ALA A 134 -23.35 -9.28 2.77
CA ALA A 134 -22.96 -9.26 1.35
C ALA A 134 -21.43 -9.14 1.18
N LEU A 135 -20.78 -8.24 1.94
CA LEU A 135 -19.33 -8.12 1.93
C LEU A 135 -18.63 -9.40 2.42
N ALA A 136 -19.19 -10.08 3.42
CA ALA A 136 -18.66 -11.35 3.88
C ALA A 136 -18.78 -12.45 2.81
N ALA A 137 -19.87 -12.47 2.05
CA ALA A 137 -20.05 -13.37 0.93
C ALA A 137 -19.04 -13.10 -0.19
N GLU A 138 -18.82 -11.84 -0.57
CA GLU A 138 -17.79 -11.46 -1.53
C GLU A 138 -16.37 -11.81 -1.05
N ALA A 139 -16.06 -11.56 0.22
CA ALA A 139 -14.77 -11.92 0.80
C ALA A 139 -14.50 -13.44 0.74
N ALA A 140 -15.56 -14.27 0.78
CA ALA A 140 -15.44 -15.73 0.71
C ALA A 140 -15.16 -16.26 -0.71
N THR A 141 -15.36 -15.45 -1.76
CA THR A 141 -15.08 -15.83 -3.16
C THR A 141 -13.68 -15.46 -3.61
N VAL A 142 -12.90 -14.77 -2.78
CA VAL A 142 -11.54 -14.31 -3.10
C VAL A 142 -10.61 -15.49 -3.39
N LEU A 143 -9.99 -15.46 -4.56
CA LEU A 143 -9.01 -16.44 -5.00
C LEU A 143 -7.58 -15.96 -4.73
N LEU A 144 -6.70 -16.87 -4.35
CA LEU A 144 -5.30 -16.56 -4.04
C LEU A 144 -4.38 -16.99 -5.17
N SER A 145 -3.34 -16.21 -5.46
CA SER A 145 -2.40 -16.48 -6.58
C SER A 145 -1.70 -17.84 -6.51
N ARG A 146 -1.62 -18.46 -5.34
CA ARG A 146 -1.07 -19.81 -5.19
C ARG A 146 -1.96 -20.90 -5.83
N ASP A 147 -3.26 -20.62 -5.89
CA ASP A 147 -4.34 -21.49 -6.38
C ASP A 147 -4.69 -21.16 -7.85
N GLU A 148 -3.91 -20.26 -8.47
CA GLU A 148 -4.02 -19.88 -9.88
C GLU A 148 -3.84 -21.09 -10.79
N GLN A 149 -4.76 -21.21 -11.74
CA GLN A 149 -4.77 -22.24 -12.77
C GLN A 149 -4.31 -21.64 -14.09
N SER A 150 -3.54 -22.40 -14.88
CA SER A 150 -3.18 -22.00 -16.24
C SER A 150 -4.46 -21.74 -17.03
N ASP A 151 -4.52 -20.60 -17.71
CA ASP A 151 -5.63 -20.17 -18.57
C ASP A 151 -6.92 -19.73 -17.84
N SER A 152 -6.85 -19.45 -16.54
CA SER A 152 -7.95 -18.79 -15.83
C SER A 152 -7.98 -17.28 -16.14
N GLU A 153 -9.19 -16.74 -16.36
CA GLU A 153 -9.45 -15.29 -16.46
C GLU A 153 -9.84 -14.69 -15.09
N ASP A 154 -9.79 -15.47 -14.02
CA ASP A 154 -10.16 -15.02 -12.69
C ASP A 154 -9.14 -14.04 -12.10
N LEU A 155 -9.61 -13.17 -11.20
CA LEU A 155 -8.74 -12.27 -10.45
C LEU A 155 -8.19 -12.99 -9.21
N TYR A 156 -6.88 -13.18 -9.18
CA TYR A 156 -6.16 -13.78 -8.05
C TYR A 156 -5.42 -12.72 -7.23
N ILE A 157 -5.53 -12.83 -5.90
CA ILE A 157 -4.89 -11.91 -4.95
C ILE A 157 -3.50 -12.41 -4.57
N PRO A 158 -2.45 -11.56 -4.63
CA PRO A 158 -1.09 -11.94 -4.28
C PRO A 158 -0.91 -12.16 -2.77
N PRO A 159 0.21 -12.75 -2.31
CA PRO A 159 0.54 -12.77 -0.89
C PRO A 159 0.85 -11.37 -0.35
N ILE A 160 0.77 -11.23 0.98
CA ILE A 160 1.34 -10.10 1.69
C ILE A 160 2.86 -10.07 1.49
N ASN A 161 3.43 -8.89 1.34
CA ASN A 161 4.80 -8.65 0.90
C ASN A 161 5.89 -9.33 1.75
N ASN A 162 5.68 -9.51 3.06
CA ASN A 162 6.63 -10.22 3.93
C ASN A 162 5.98 -10.71 5.23
N ALA A 163 6.69 -11.59 5.95
CA ALA A 163 6.24 -12.18 7.21
C ALA A 163 5.93 -11.14 8.30
N ALA A 164 6.75 -10.09 8.45
CA ALA A 164 6.49 -9.06 9.47
C ALA A 164 5.19 -8.26 9.20
N GLN A 165 4.85 -8.03 7.93
CA GLN A 165 3.56 -7.45 7.55
C GLN A 165 2.41 -8.42 7.79
N LEU A 166 2.60 -9.71 7.47
CA LEU A 166 1.61 -10.74 7.78
C LEU A 166 1.32 -10.81 9.29
N ASP A 167 2.35 -10.81 10.13
CA ASP A 167 2.23 -10.80 11.60
C ASP A 167 1.47 -9.56 12.09
N THR A 168 1.71 -8.41 11.46
CA THR A 168 1.00 -7.16 11.78
C THR A 168 -0.49 -7.30 11.50
N VAL A 169 -0.87 -7.77 10.30
CA VAL A 169 -2.26 -7.96 9.89
C VAL A 169 -2.94 -9.04 10.74
N ALA A 170 -2.32 -10.20 10.93
CA ALA A 170 -2.82 -11.27 11.79
C ALA A 170 -3.00 -10.80 13.25
N GLY A 171 -2.08 -9.94 13.72
CA GLY A 171 -2.17 -9.30 15.03
C GLY A 171 -3.36 -8.34 15.19
N LEU A 172 -3.80 -7.68 14.11
CA LEU A 172 -5.01 -6.85 14.16
C LEU A 172 -6.26 -7.73 14.31
N VAL A 173 -6.32 -8.85 13.58
CA VAL A 173 -7.43 -9.80 13.66
C VAL A 173 -7.48 -10.50 15.02
N SER A 174 -6.34 -10.89 15.58
CA SER A 174 -6.30 -11.59 16.88
C SER A 174 -6.69 -10.71 18.08
N ARG A 175 -6.71 -9.38 17.90
CA ARG A 175 -7.12 -8.40 18.92
C ARG A 175 -8.42 -7.68 18.58
N VAL A 176 -9.29 -8.31 17.78
CA VAL A 176 -10.65 -7.84 17.56
C VAL A 176 -11.34 -7.66 18.92
N ALA A 177 -11.94 -6.49 19.12
CA ALA A 177 -12.58 -6.15 20.39
C ALA A 177 -13.87 -6.95 20.61
N ASP A 178 -14.29 -7.12 21.86
CA ASP A 178 -15.47 -7.93 22.24
C ASP A 178 -16.79 -7.48 21.59
N HIS A 179 -16.86 -6.22 21.13
CA HIS A 179 -18.03 -5.65 20.45
C HIS A 179 -17.96 -5.77 18.91
N ALA A 180 -16.93 -6.41 18.38
CA ALA A 180 -16.72 -6.62 16.95
C ALA A 180 -16.71 -8.11 16.61
N ARG A 181 -17.04 -8.44 15.37
CA ARG A 181 -17.14 -9.82 14.88
C ARG A 181 -16.40 -9.95 13.55
N VAL A 182 -15.67 -11.05 13.39
CA VAL A 182 -15.11 -11.45 12.10
C VAL A 182 -16.18 -12.24 11.35
N LEU A 183 -16.62 -11.74 10.19
CA LEU A 183 -17.68 -12.37 9.41
C LEU A 183 -17.16 -13.33 8.33
N ALA A 184 -15.94 -13.09 7.81
CA ALA A 184 -15.29 -13.94 6.83
C ALA A 184 -13.76 -13.94 7.03
N GLY A 185 -13.12 -15.05 6.69
CA GLY A 185 -11.67 -15.22 6.82
C GLY A 185 -11.19 -15.10 8.27
N GLY A 186 -10.15 -14.27 8.47
CA GLY A 186 -9.58 -14.01 9.80
C GLY A 186 -8.46 -14.96 10.22
N THR A 187 -8.04 -15.85 9.33
CA THR A 187 -6.87 -16.70 9.51
C THR A 187 -5.95 -16.58 8.29
N PRO A 188 -4.62 -16.62 8.47
CA PRO A 188 -3.70 -16.74 7.35
C PRO A 188 -4.03 -17.98 6.50
N ALA A 189 -3.85 -17.89 5.19
CA ALA A 189 -4.05 -19.03 4.30
C ALA A 189 -2.91 -20.05 4.44
N ASP A 190 -3.24 -21.35 4.47
CA ASP A 190 -2.27 -22.44 4.67
C ASP A 190 -1.35 -22.68 3.46
N GLY A 191 -0.03 -22.54 3.56
CA GLY A 191 0.89 -22.89 2.47
C GLY A 191 2.15 -22.04 2.42
N ALA A 192 3.13 -22.48 1.63
CA ALA A 192 4.41 -21.78 1.46
C ALA A 192 4.19 -20.38 0.86
N MET A 193 5.00 -19.41 1.31
CA MET A 193 5.17 -18.12 0.66
C MET A 193 5.47 -18.38 -0.83
N SER A 194 4.59 -17.89 -1.72
CA SER A 194 4.63 -17.86 -3.19
C SER A 194 5.84 -18.50 -3.93
N LYS A 195 5.54 -19.16 -5.07
CA LYS A 195 6.44 -19.85 -6.03
C LYS A 195 7.51 -18.96 -6.72
N TYR A 196 7.72 -17.74 -6.23
CA TYR A 196 8.64 -16.73 -6.77
C TYR A 196 9.68 -16.38 -5.71
N GLU A 197 10.67 -17.27 -5.53
CA GLU A 197 11.97 -16.96 -4.92
C GLU A 197 13.01 -16.64 -6.02
#